data_AF-A0A2E7EMD6-F1
#
_entry.id   AF-A0A2E7EMD6-F1
#
_cell.length_a   1.000
_cell.length_b   1.000
_cell.length_c   1.000
_cell.angle_alpha   90.00
_cell.angle_beta   90.00
_cell.angle_gamma   90.00
#
_symmetry.space_group_name_H-M   'P 1'
#
loop_
_entity.id
_entity.type
_entity.pdbx_description
1 polymer ?
#
loop_
_entity_poly.entity_id
_entity_poly.type
_entity_poly.pdbx_seq_one_letter_code
_entity_poly.pdbx_strand_id
1 'polypeptide(L)'
;MSNKSEKFRKPLKRLLSVTLVLVAVLILRFIFGMGTAAWHYWSTPNFHEYLATHPVDTDTINERIPQGKLISSEDRWTAGTVDPLSVSNSESDYICAKLLLEIEILRGDEQLLECHERFSVALRKNDWTHHGIDIHIPTLRTASGLQAIVVTSVSDPDEMLGEDSTRLGNAMVDVFLISNQGPSKTQFRLHPEKPASLASFAPRPTSPISLWQRIAGLPYNTKSLPEEGLIHHTRQRVRFDWERFENGHGGPSMSYATHATNTHEYSYDLNIKISEYKSHRDSDSPESTFTQSQELSRRWMGKIW
;
A
#
# COMPACT_ATOMS: atom_id res chain seq x y z
N MET A 1 -39.71 37.71 -59.36
CA MET A 1 -38.52 37.58 -58.50
C MET A 1 -38.93 36.81 -57.25
N SER A 2 -38.54 35.53 -57.18
CA SER A 2 -39.03 34.56 -56.18
C SER A 2 -38.32 34.71 -54.84
N ASN A 3 -39.12 34.62 -53.77
CA ASN A 3 -38.82 34.84 -52.37
C ASN A 3 -37.84 33.79 -51.81
N LYS A 4 -36.54 33.89 -52.17
CA LYS A 4 -35.48 32.98 -51.67
C LYS A 4 -35.21 33.12 -50.16
N SER A 5 -35.73 34.16 -49.51
CA SER A 5 -35.53 34.49 -48.09
C SER A 5 -36.26 33.54 -47.12
N GLU A 6 -37.45 33.04 -47.47
CA GLU A 6 -38.28 32.27 -46.53
C GLU A 6 -37.86 30.80 -46.38
N LYS A 7 -37.26 30.19 -47.42
CA LYS A 7 -36.80 28.79 -47.37
C LYS A 7 -35.55 28.59 -46.49
N PHE A 8 -34.71 29.61 -46.30
CA PHE A 8 -33.53 29.53 -45.44
C PHE A 8 -33.83 29.85 -43.96
N ARG A 9 -34.93 30.54 -43.64
CA ARG A 9 -35.29 30.88 -42.25
C ARG A 9 -35.76 29.68 -41.42
N LYS A 10 -36.45 28.71 -42.02
CA LYS A 10 -36.92 27.49 -41.34
C LYS A 10 -35.79 26.56 -40.85
N PRO A 11 -34.77 26.21 -41.67
CA PRO A 11 -33.65 25.40 -41.19
C PRO A 11 -32.79 26.16 -40.19
N LEU A 12 -32.60 27.48 -40.35
CA LEU A 12 -31.84 28.30 -39.39
C LEU A 12 -32.52 28.37 -38.03
N LYS A 13 -33.85 28.54 -37.97
CA LYS A 13 -34.61 28.51 -36.70
C LYS A 13 -34.55 27.15 -36.02
N ARG A 14 -34.67 26.04 -36.77
CA ARG A 14 -34.51 24.68 -36.22
C ARG A 14 -33.10 24.43 -35.69
N LEU A 15 -32.07 24.85 -36.43
CA LEU A 15 -30.69 24.76 -35.99
C LEU A 15 -30.49 25.53 -34.69
N LEU A 16 -30.94 26.78 -34.63
CA LEU A 16 -30.81 27.63 -33.44
C LEU A 16 -31.55 27.05 -32.22
N SER A 17 -32.75 26.50 -32.40
CA SER A 17 -33.48 25.81 -31.33
C SER A 17 -32.75 24.56 -30.83
N VAL A 18 -32.18 23.76 -31.74
CA VAL A 18 -31.39 22.58 -31.38
C VAL A 18 -30.12 22.98 -30.63
N THR A 19 -29.42 24.02 -31.08
CA THR A 19 -28.24 24.56 -30.39
C THR A 19 -28.60 25.10 -29.01
N LEU A 20 -29.73 25.80 -28.87
CA LEU A 20 -30.18 26.35 -27.60
C LEU A 20 -30.53 25.24 -26.60
N VAL A 21 -31.18 24.16 -27.07
CA VAL A 21 -31.44 22.96 -26.25
C VAL A 21 -30.13 22.28 -25.85
N LEU A 22 -29.17 22.12 -26.77
CA LEU A 22 -27.86 21.55 -26.45
C LEU A 22 -27.10 22.38 -25.40
N VAL A 23 -27.10 23.71 -25.53
CA VAL A 23 -26.49 24.62 -24.55
C VAL A 23 -27.21 24.53 -23.21
N ALA A 24 -28.55 24.53 -23.19
CA ALA A 24 -29.33 24.37 -21.97
C ALA A 24 -29.03 23.03 -21.27
N VAL A 25 -28.95 21.93 -22.02
CA VAL A 25 -28.58 20.61 -21.51
C VAL A 25 -27.15 20.60 -20.97
N LEU A 26 -26.20 21.26 -21.63
CA LEU A 26 -24.82 21.42 -21.15
C LEU A 26 -24.75 22.22 -19.84
N ILE A 27 -25.49 23.32 -19.74
CA ILE A 27 -25.57 24.14 -18.52
C ILE A 27 -26.21 23.35 -17.38
N LEU A 28 -27.33 22.66 -17.63
CA LEU A 28 -27.98 21.80 -16.65
C LEU A 28 -27.06 20.66 -16.19
N ARG A 29 -26.32 20.04 -17.12
CA ARG A 29 -25.26 19.06 -16.80
C ARG A 29 -24.24 19.65 -15.84
N PHE A 30 -23.73 20.84 -16.16
CA PHE A 30 -22.69 21.48 -15.38
C PHE A 30 -23.17 21.88 -13.99
N ILE A 31 -24.36 22.51 -13.89
CA ILE A 31 -24.96 22.91 -12.62
C ILE A 31 -25.30 21.70 -11.75
N PHE A 32 -25.94 20.67 -12.32
CA PHE A 32 -26.32 19.46 -11.58
C PHE A 32 -25.09 18.65 -11.19
N GLY A 33 -24.09 18.56 -12.07
CA GLY A 33 -22.83 17.89 -11.80
C GLY A 33 -22.02 18.56 -10.68
N MET A 34 -21.92 19.89 -10.71
CA MET A 34 -21.29 20.64 -9.62
C MET A 34 -22.10 20.59 -8.33
N GLY A 35 -23.42 20.68 -8.41
CA GLY A 35 -24.30 20.66 -7.24
C GLY A 35 -24.26 19.32 -6.50
N THR A 36 -24.27 18.21 -7.22
CA THR A 36 -24.15 16.86 -6.63
C THR A 36 -22.75 16.61 -6.06
N ALA A 37 -21.69 17.08 -6.73
CA ALA A 37 -20.33 17.00 -6.19
C ALA A 37 -20.17 17.86 -4.92
N ALA A 38 -20.70 19.09 -4.92
CA ALA A 38 -20.69 19.96 -3.75
C ALA A 38 -21.53 19.40 -2.60
N TRP A 39 -22.67 18.77 -2.91
CA TRP A 39 -23.48 18.07 -1.92
C TRP A 39 -22.72 16.88 -1.31
N HIS A 40 -22.19 15.98 -2.14
CA HIS A 40 -21.39 14.84 -1.69
C HIS A 40 -20.26 15.30 -0.78
N TYR A 41 -19.53 16.33 -1.21
CA TYR A 41 -18.47 16.95 -0.44
C TYR A 41 -18.94 17.49 0.91
N TRP A 42 -20.05 18.23 0.96
CA TRP A 42 -20.60 18.75 2.22
C TRP A 42 -21.15 17.65 3.13
N SER A 43 -21.61 16.53 2.57
CA SER A 43 -22.12 15.40 3.32
C SER A 43 -21.07 14.36 3.72
N THR A 44 -19.87 14.44 3.15
CA THR A 44 -18.79 13.49 3.47
C THR A 44 -18.16 13.92 4.79
N PRO A 45 -18.17 13.05 5.82
CA PRO A 45 -17.53 13.36 7.08
C PRO A 45 -16.04 13.64 6.87
N ASN A 46 -15.45 14.48 7.71
CA ASN A 46 -14.01 14.65 7.67
C ASN A 46 -13.31 13.35 8.11
N PHE A 47 -12.03 13.20 7.75
CA PHE A 47 -11.27 11.97 7.99
C PHE A 47 -11.32 11.49 9.45
N HIS A 48 -11.06 12.35 10.43
CA HIS A 48 -11.05 11.97 11.85
C HIS A 48 -12.44 11.63 12.38
N GLU A 49 -13.46 12.39 11.95
CA GLU A 49 -14.86 12.10 12.30
C GLU A 49 -15.28 10.72 11.77
N TYR A 50 -14.87 10.39 10.55
CA TYR A 50 -15.12 9.08 9.97
C TYR A 50 -14.39 7.96 10.73
N LEU A 51 -13.10 8.12 11.03
CA LEU A 51 -12.33 7.16 11.84
C LEU A 51 -12.99 6.90 13.21
N ALA A 52 -13.47 7.96 13.86
CA ALA A 52 -14.08 7.87 15.18
C ALA A 52 -15.45 7.18 15.17
N THR A 53 -16.18 7.25 14.05
CA THR A 53 -17.56 6.74 13.94
C THR A 53 -17.67 5.39 13.23
N HIS A 54 -16.64 4.97 12.49
CA HIS A 54 -16.64 3.75 11.69
C HIS A 54 -15.41 2.88 12.02
N PRO A 55 -15.31 2.32 13.24
CA PRO A 55 -14.28 1.35 13.55
C PRO A 55 -14.54 0.04 12.79
N VAL A 56 -13.50 -0.53 12.20
CA VAL A 56 -13.54 -1.85 11.56
C VAL A 56 -13.69 -2.90 12.64
N ASP A 57 -14.70 -3.76 12.50
CA ASP A 57 -14.97 -4.82 13.45
C ASP A 57 -13.87 -5.90 13.44
N THR A 58 -13.71 -6.59 14.57
CA THR A 58 -12.63 -7.57 14.74
C THR A 58 -12.77 -8.78 13.81
N ASP A 59 -13.99 -9.15 13.44
CA ASP A 59 -14.23 -10.29 12.56
C ASP A 59 -13.77 -9.95 11.13
N THR A 60 -14.14 -8.77 10.60
CA THR A 60 -13.64 -8.25 9.33
C THR A 60 -12.11 -8.16 9.30
N ILE A 61 -11.48 -7.76 10.41
CA ILE A 61 -10.01 -7.75 10.53
C ILE A 61 -9.45 -9.18 10.40
N ASN A 62 -9.99 -10.12 11.16
CA ASN A 62 -9.49 -11.50 11.20
C ASN A 62 -9.69 -12.23 9.86
N GLU A 63 -10.78 -11.96 9.15
CA GLU A 63 -11.04 -12.53 7.82
C GLU A 63 -10.06 -12.02 6.76
N ARG A 64 -9.52 -10.82 6.95
CA ARG A 64 -8.66 -10.13 5.96
C ARG A 64 -7.18 -10.42 6.14
N ILE A 65 -6.75 -10.73 7.36
CA ILE A 65 -5.35 -11.05 7.66
C ILE A 65 -4.96 -12.41 7.04
N PRO A 66 -3.73 -12.57 6.51
CA PRO A 66 -3.24 -13.86 6.01
C PRO A 66 -3.34 -14.99 7.05
N GLN A 67 -3.92 -16.13 6.66
CA GLN A 67 -4.24 -17.26 7.55
C GLN A 67 -3.09 -18.26 7.76
N GLY A 68 -1.83 -17.88 7.49
CA GLY A 68 -0.66 -18.76 7.65
C GLY A 68 -0.45 -19.22 9.10
N LYS A 69 0.30 -20.31 9.31
CA LYS A 69 0.62 -20.81 10.67
C LYS A 69 1.39 -19.74 11.44
N LEU A 70 0.86 -19.32 12.59
CA LEU A 70 1.54 -18.37 13.48
C LEU A 70 2.80 -19.00 14.07
N ILE A 71 3.93 -18.31 13.92
CA ILE A 71 5.23 -18.69 14.48
C ILE A 71 5.53 -17.85 15.72
N SER A 72 5.30 -16.53 15.64
CA SER A 72 5.50 -15.60 16.75
C SER A 72 4.50 -14.43 16.65
N SER A 73 4.09 -13.92 17.80
CA SER A 73 3.33 -12.66 17.93
C SER A 73 4.16 -11.55 18.60
N GLU A 74 5.46 -11.78 18.75
CA GLU A 74 6.40 -10.77 19.22
C GLU A 74 6.75 -9.82 18.07
N ASP A 75 7.49 -8.77 18.38
CA ASP A 75 8.08 -7.83 17.41
C ASP A 75 9.35 -8.39 16.75
N ARG A 76 9.86 -9.51 17.25
CA ARG A 76 11.06 -10.19 16.76
C ARG A 76 10.84 -11.69 16.50
N TRP A 77 11.49 -12.20 15.47
CA TRP A 77 11.60 -13.63 15.19
C TRP A 77 13.00 -13.97 14.67
N THR A 78 13.53 -15.12 15.09
CA THR A 78 14.87 -15.58 14.70
C THR A 78 14.86 -17.05 14.32
N ALA A 79 15.73 -17.43 13.39
CA ALA A 79 15.99 -18.83 13.01
C ALA A 79 17.47 -19.06 12.69
N GLY A 80 17.91 -20.31 12.83
CA GLY A 80 19.28 -20.73 12.50
C GLY A 80 20.19 -20.92 13.71
N THR A 81 21.46 -21.19 13.43
CA THR A 81 22.48 -21.51 14.44
C THR A 81 23.41 -20.36 14.77
N VAL A 82 23.38 -19.30 13.96
CA VAL A 82 24.17 -18.08 14.15
C VAL A 82 23.21 -16.92 14.37
N ASP A 83 23.37 -16.16 15.45
CA ASP A 83 22.62 -14.91 15.60
C ASP A 83 23.27 -13.83 14.71
N PRO A 84 22.57 -13.31 13.68
CA PRO A 84 23.10 -12.26 12.81
C PRO A 84 23.58 -11.02 13.57
N LEU A 85 22.98 -10.71 14.73
CA LEU A 85 23.33 -9.53 15.52
C LEU A 85 24.60 -9.73 16.35
N SER A 86 25.04 -10.97 16.55
CA SER A 86 26.29 -11.32 17.25
C SER A 86 27.50 -11.40 16.32
N VAL A 87 27.31 -11.31 14.99
CA VAL A 87 28.40 -11.42 14.02
C VAL A 87 29.31 -10.19 14.12
N SER A 88 30.46 -10.35 14.77
CA SER A 88 31.51 -9.33 14.84
C SER A 88 32.42 -9.36 13.60
N ASN A 89 32.71 -8.20 13.03
CA ASN A 89 33.30 -8.06 11.69
C ASN A 89 34.74 -8.61 11.53
N SER A 90 35.57 -8.67 12.58
CA SER A 90 37.01 -8.97 12.44
C SER A 90 37.39 -10.45 12.53
N GLU A 91 36.62 -11.29 13.24
CA GLU A 91 37.03 -12.67 13.55
C GLU A 91 36.00 -13.75 13.17
N SER A 92 34.81 -13.37 12.69
CA SER A 92 33.76 -14.33 12.35
C SER A 92 33.94 -14.92 10.94
N ASP A 93 33.59 -16.20 10.76
CA ASP A 93 33.41 -16.82 9.44
C ASP A 93 32.16 -16.29 8.70
N TYR A 94 31.38 -15.41 9.36
CA TYR A 94 30.12 -14.88 8.86
C TYR A 94 30.18 -13.38 8.59
N ILE A 95 29.26 -12.91 7.74
CA ILE A 95 28.94 -11.52 7.47
C ILE A 95 27.48 -11.28 7.88
N CYS A 96 27.18 -10.13 8.46
CA CYS A 96 25.80 -9.70 8.65
C CYS A 96 25.35 -8.86 7.45
N ALA A 97 24.42 -9.39 6.66
CA ALA A 97 23.66 -8.61 5.69
C ALA A 97 22.37 -8.13 6.35
N LYS A 98 21.98 -6.88 6.10
CA LYS A 98 20.78 -6.27 6.67
C LYS A 98 19.98 -5.58 5.59
N LEU A 99 18.66 -5.70 5.69
CA LEU A 99 17.69 -4.96 4.90
C LEU A 99 16.79 -4.20 5.88
N LEU A 100 16.61 -2.91 5.66
CA LEU A 100 15.64 -2.08 6.38
C LEU A 100 14.52 -1.69 5.42
N LEU A 101 13.29 -2.12 5.72
CA LEU A 101 12.07 -1.72 5.05
C LEU A 101 11.37 -0.64 5.91
N GLU A 102 11.21 0.54 5.34
CA GLU A 102 10.53 1.69 5.95
C GLU A 102 9.25 1.93 5.16
N ILE A 103 8.09 1.88 5.83
CA ILE A 103 6.77 2.15 5.25
C ILE A 103 6.13 3.29 6.03
N GLU A 104 5.81 4.36 5.33
CA GLU A 104 5.13 5.52 5.88
C GLU A 104 3.84 5.79 5.11
N ILE A 105 2.77 6.11 5.84
CA ILE A 105 1.53 6.63 5.26
C ILE A 105 1.28 8.01 5.86
N LEU A 106 1.17 9.01 5.00
CA LEU A 106 0.96 10.41 5.36
C LEU A 106 -0.38 10.89 4.82
N ARG A 107 -1.00 11.86 5.51
CA ARG A 107 -2.13 12.64 4.99
C ARG A 107 -1.83 14.12 5.18
N GLY A 108 -1.33 14.76 4.12
CA GLY A 108 -0.77 16.11 4.24
C GLY A 108 0.44 16.09 5.19
N ASP A 109 0.39 16.89 6.24
CA ASP A 109 1.47 16.95 7.24
C ASP A 109 1.30 15.93 8.38
N GLU A 110 0.20 15.15 8.39
CA GLU A 110 -0.07 14.17 9.43
C GLU A 110 0.52 12.79 9.08
N GLN A 111 1.31 12.22 9.99
CA GLN A 111 1.81 10.85 9.88
C GLN A 111 0.79 9.86 10.44
N LEU A 112 0.18 9.07 9.55
CA LEU A 112 -0.81 8.06 9.91
C LEU A 112 -0.15 6.74 10.33
N LEU A 113 0.97 6.38 9.70
CA LEU A 113 1.77 5.19 9.97
C LEU A 113 3.26 5.47 9.81
N GLU A 114 4.06 4.98 10.76
CA GLU A 114 5.52 4.79 10.65
C GLU A 114 5.82 3.33 11.01
N CYS A 115 6.31 2.55 10.04
CA CYS A 115 6.64 1.14 10.24
C CYS A 115 8.03 0.84 9.71
N HIS A 116 8.93 0.40 10.58
CA HIS A 116 10.27 -0.05 10.20
C HIS A 116 10.40 -1.52 10.50
N GLU A 117 10.71 -2.31 9.49
CA GLU A 117 11.01 -3.73 9.62
C GLU A 117 12.43 -4.01 9.12
N ARG A 118 13.20 -4.71 9.94
CA ARG A 118 14.58 -5.06 9.68
C ARG A 118 14.71 -6.55 9.50
N PHE A 119 15.34 -6.94 8.41
CA PHE A 119 15.80 -8.31 8.16
C PHE A 119 17.31 -8.31 8.30
N SER A 120 17.86 -9.21 9.11
CA SER A 120 19.30 -9.43 9.23
C SER A 120 19.59 -10.90 8.97
N VAL A 121 20.61 -11.17 8.16
CA VAL A 121 20.99 -12.53 7.75
C VAL A 121 22.47 -12.72 8.02
N ALA A 122 22.81 -13.83 8.69
CA ALA A 122 24.18 -14.29 8.86
C ALA A 122 24.57 -15.14 7.64
N LEU A 123 25.45 -14.58 6.80
CA LEU A 123 25.95 -15.22 5.58
C LEU A 123 27.34 -15.80 5.84
N ARG A 124 27.59 -17.06 5.50
CA ARG A 124 28.95 -17.61 5.59
C ARG A 124 29.84 -16.99 4.49
N LYS A 125 31.03 -16.52 4.84
CA LYS A 125 31.93 -15.77 3.92
C LYS A 125 32.31 -16.54 2.64
N ASN A 126 32.44 -17.86 2.74
CA ASN A 126 32.94 -18.68 1.64
C ASN A 126 31.90 -18.87 0.53
N ASP A 127 30.68 -19.29 0.91
CA ASP A 127 29.62 -19.74 0.00
C ASP A 127 28.35 -18.87 0.06
N TRP A 128 28.30 -17.89 0.97
CA TRP A 128 27.18 -16.98 1.19
C TRP A 128 25.87 -17.67 1.60
N THR A 129 25.97 -18.90 2.11
CA THR A 129 24.82 -19.64 2.64
C THR A 129 24.28 -18.96 3.90
N HIS A 130 22.95 -19.00 4.07
CA HIS A 130 22.30 -18.43 5.24
C HIS A 130 22.41 -19.38 6.44
N HIS A 131 22.95 -18.88 7.54
CA HIS A 131 23.11 -19.64 8.79
C HIS A 131 22.33 -19.07 9.97
N GLY A 132 21.72 -17.91 9.76
CA GLY A 132 21.01 -17.17 10.78
C GLY A 132 20.12 -16.11 10.16
N ILE A 133 18.92 -15.95 10.69
CA ILE A 133 17.97 -14.92 10.28
C ILE A 133 17.40 -14.26 11.53
N ASP A 134 17.30 -12.94 11.48
CA ASP A 134 16.66 -12.07 12.46
C ASP A 134 15.69 -11.16 11.72
N ILE A 135 14.41 -11.26 12.03
CA ILE A 135 13.39 -10.32 11.54
C ILE A 135 12.84 -9.58 12.74
N HIS A 136 12.84 -8.26 12.68
CA HIS A 136 12.50 -7.41 13.81
C HIS A 136 11.79 -6.16 13.34
N ILE A 137 10.74 -5.75 14.04
CA ILE A 137 9.98 -4.52 13.77
C ILE A 137 10.29 -3.51 14.89
N PRO A 138 11.42 -2.78 14.80
CA PRO A 138 11.84 -1.84 15.85
C PRO A 138 10.90 -0.63 15.99
N THR A 139 10.16 -0.27 14.95
CA THR A 139 9.26 0.89 14.96
C THR A 139 7.91 0.48 14.37
N LEU A 140 6.85 0.68 15.16
CA LEU A 140 5.47 0.63 14.69
C LEU A 140 4.65 1.70 15.41
N ARG A 141 4.32 2.78 14.70
CA ARG A 141 3.57 3.92 15.25
C ARG A 141 2.39 4.24 14.34
N THR A 142 1.26 4.57 14.96
CA THR A 142 0.03 4.95 14.26
C THR A 142 -0.57 6.22 14.84
N ALA A 143 -1.30 6.97 14.01
CA ALA A 143 -2.11 8.08 14.48
C ALA A 143 -3.29 7.60 15.36
N SER A 144 -3.87 8.53 16.11
CA SER A 144 -5.03 8.25 16.97
C SER A 144 -6.23 7.77 16.14
N GLY A 145 -6.91 6.72 16.63
CA GLY A 145 -8.04 6.11 15.92
C GLY A 145 -7.64 5.10 14.84
N LEU A 146 -6.34 4.81 14.70
CA LEU A 146 -5.82 3.81 13.78
C LEU A 146 -5.05 2.70 14.51
N GLN A 147 -5.23 1.49 14.02
CA GLN A 147 -4.52 0.29 14.42
C GLN A 147 -3.69 -0.21 13.24
N ALA A 148 -2.43 -0.54 13.47
CA ALA A 148 -1.59 -1.22 12.48
C ALA A 148 -1.47 -2.71 12.80
N ILE A 149 -1.52 -3.55 11.77
CA ILE A 149 -1.23 -4.97 11.88
C ILE A 149 -0.18 -5.31 10.83
N VAL A 150 1.01 -5.66 11.29
CA VAL A 150 2.12 -6.08 10.43
C VAL A 150 2.21 -7.59 10.46
N VAL A 151 2.11 -8.22 9.30
CA VAL A 151 2.24 -9.66 9.15
C VAL A 151 3.38 -9.97 8.21
N THR A 152 4.42 -10.58 8.76
CA THR A 152 5.58 -11.05 7.99
C THR A 152 5.47 -12.54 7.80
N SER A 153 5.09 -12.93 6.58
CA SER A 153 5.01 -14.32 6.17
C SER A 153 6.36 -14.75 5.61
N VAL A 154 7.01 -15.72 6.23
CA VAL A 154 8.32 -16.24 5.81
C VAL A 154 8.19 -17.62 5.18
N SER A 155 9.09 -17.95 4.26
CA SER A 155 9.31 -19.33 3.83
C SER A 155 9.66 -20.24 5.01
N ASP A 156 9.54 -21.55 4.79
CA ASP A 156 9.93 -22.52 5.82
C ASP A 156 11.39 -22.27 6.24
N PRO A 157 11.73 -22.34 7.55
CA PRO A 157 13.12 -22.22 7.99
C PRO A 157 14.11 -23.08 7.20
N ASP A 158 13.71 -24.27 6.76
CA ASP A 158 14.55 -25.17 5.95
C ASP A 158 14.80 -24.62 4.53
N GLU A 159 13.90 -23.80 4.00
CA GLU A 159 14.06 -23.06 2.74
C GLU A 159 14.81 -21.74 2.92
N MET A 160 14.84 -21.22 4.14
CA MET A 160 15.44 -19.92 4.48
C MET A 160 16.90 -20.05 4.91
N LEU A 161 17.37 -21.26 5.25
CA LEU A 161 18.70 -21.56 5.76
C LEU A 161 19.39 -22.63 4.90
N GLY A 162 20.73 -22.63 4.88
CA GLY A 162 21.53 -23.64 4.17
C GLY A 162 21.77 -23.34 2.68
N GLU A 163 22.07 -24.38 1.89
CA GLU A 163 22.59 -24.23 0.52
C GLU A 163 21.58 -23.65 -0.47
N ASP A 164 20.29 -24.01 -0.35
CA ASP A 164 19.22 -23.56 -1.24
C ASP A 164 18.59 -22.22 -0.82
N SER A 165 19.08 -21.62 0.28
CA SER A 165 18.44 -20.49 0.94
C SER A 165 18.39 -19.21 0.10
N THR A 166 19.38 -18.97 -0.75
CA THR A 166 19.39 -17.81 -1.67
C THR A 166 18.32 -17.94 -2.75
N ARG A 167 18.02 -19.18 -3.17
CA ARG A 167 17.03 -19.48 -4.21
C ARG A 167 15.61 -19.48 -3.67
N LEU A 168 15.41 -20.08 -2.50
CA LEU A 168 14.09 -20.35 -1.92
C LEU A 168 13.67 -19.32 -0.85
N GLY A 169 14.64 -18.77 -0.12
CA GLY A 169 14.41 -17.87 1.00
C GLY A 169 13.72 -16.58 0.57
N ASN A 170 12.50 -16.39 1.06
CA ASN A 170 11.73 -15.17 0.82
C ASN A 170 10.78 -14.85 1.98
N ALA A 171 10.40 -13.58 2.03
CA ALA A 171 9.42 -13.05 2.97
C ALA A 171 8.40 -12.16 2.24
N MET A 172 7.17 -12.18 2.74
CA MET A 172 6.11 -11.25 2.37
C MET A 172 5.75 -10.41 3.58
N VAL A 173 5.86 -9.10 3.44
CA VAL A 173 5.45 -8.14 4.46
C VAL A 173 4.10 -7.57 4.06
N ASP A 174 3.08 -7.86 4.86
CA ASP A 174 1.74 -7.30 4.74
C ASP A 174 1.51 -6.30 5.88
N VAL A 175 1.38 -5.01 5.54
CA VAL A 175 1.06 -3.96 6.51
C VAL A 175 -0.36 -3.49 6.31
N PHE A 176 -1.18 -3.69 7.34
CA PHE A 176 -2.55 -3.19 7.40
C PHE A 176 -2.61 -1.97 8.30
N LEU A 177 -3.26 -0.90 7.83
CA LEU A 177 -3.63 0.26 8.64
C LEU A 177 -5.15 0.41 8.62
N ILE A 178 -5.75 0.32 9.79
CA ILE A 178 -7.17 0.03 9.96
C ILE A 178 -7.78 1.10 10.87
N SER A 179 -8.98 1.60 10.55
CA SER A 179 -9.75 2.43 11.48
C SER A 179 -10.20 1.61 12.68
N ASN A 180 -9.41 1.57 13.74
CA ASN A 180 -9.74 0.88 14.98
C ASN A 180 -8.89 1.47 16.11
N GLN A 181 -9.39 1.44 17.34
CA GLN A 181 -8.69 1.93 18.53
C GLN A 181 -7.92 0.83 19.27
N GLY A 182 -7.83 -0.37 18.69
CA GLY A 182 -7.07 -1.48 19.25
C GLY A 182 -5.56 -1.26 19.20
N PRO A 183 -4.76 -1.95 20.04
CA PRO A 183 -3.32 -1.89 19.99
C PRO A 183 -2.80 -2.45 18.67
N SER A 184 -1.79 -1.80 18.09
CA SER A 184 -1.08 -2.32 16.92
C SER A 184 -0.42 -3.66 17.22
N LYS A 185 -0.30 -4.52 16.21
CA LYS A 185 0.17 -5.92 16.37
C LYS A 185 1.19 -6.29 15.30
N THR A 186 2.10 -7.17 15.68
CA THR A 186 3.06 -7.82 14.80
C THR A 186 2.81 -9.32 14.82
N GLN A 187 2.95 -9.97 13.66
CA GLN A 187 2.78 -11.41 13.52
C GLN A 187 3.79 -11.98 12.53
N PHE A 188 4.54 -12.97 12.96
CA PHE A 188 5.38 -13.78 12.09
C PHE A 188 4.65 -15.08 11.78
N ARG A 189 4.49 -15.38 10.50
CA ARG A 189 3.76 -16.56 10.02
C ARG A 189 4.57 -17.32 8.99
N LEU A 190 4.32 -18.62 8.86
CA LEU A 190 4.78 -19.34 7.68
C LEU A 190 3.94 -18.90 6.48
N HIS A 191 4.56 -18.93 5.29
CA HIS A 191 3.87 -18.62 4.05
C HIS A 191 2.54 -19.39 3.96
N PRO A 192 1.41 -18.68 3.75
CA PRO A 192 0.15 -19.36 3.54
C PRO A 192 0.18 -20.07 2.19
N GLU A 193 -0.46 -21.24 2.09
CA GLU A 193 -0.62 -21.96 0.82
C GLU A 193 -1.30 -21.09 -0.26
N LYS A 194 -2.10 -20.11 0.17
CA LYS A 194 -2.74 -19.11 -0.69
C LYS A 194 -2.50 -17.71 -0.11
N PRO A 195 -1.75 -16.83 -0.79
CA PRO A 195 -1.59 -15.45 -0.32
C PRO A 195 -2.94 -14.73 -0.36
N ALA A 196 -3.22 -13.88 0.64
CA ALA A 196 -4.40 -13.00 0.60
C ALA A 196 -4.32 -12.14 -0.68
N SER A 197 -5.39 -12.05 -1.46
CA SER A 197 -5.36 -11.29 -2.71
C SER A 197 -5.56 -9.80 -2.43
N LEU A 198 -4.65 -8.93 -2.85
CA LEU A 198 -4.88 -7.47 -2.81
C LEU A 198 -6.16 -7.07 -3.57
N ALA A 199 -6.56 -7.84 -4.58
CA ALA A 199 -7.76 -7.59 -5.36
C ALA A 199 -9.05 -7.73 -4.54
N SER A 200 -9.04 -8.44 -3.41
CA SER A 200 -10.21 -8.46 -2.50
C SER A 200 -10.37 -7.17 -1.71
N PHE A 201 -9.30 -6.35 -1.62
CA PHE A 201 -9.28 -5.06 -0.92
C PHE A 201 -9.50 -3.87 -1.85
N ALA A 202 -9.18 -4.02 -3.13
CA ALA A 202 -9.50 -3.01 -4.13
C ALA A 202 -11.00 -2.71 -4.08
N PRO A 203 -11.40 -1.42 -4.10
CA PRO A 203 -12.80 -1.07 -3.96
C PRO A 203 -13.52 -1.65 -5.17
N ARG A 204 -14.38 -2.65 -4.94
CA ARG A 204 -15.08 -3.34 -6.02
C ARG A 204 -15.74 -2.30 -6.92
N PRO A 205 -15.68 -2.43 -8.25
CA PRO A 205 -16.49 -1.62 -9.13
C PRO A 205 -17.95 -1.98 -8.85
N THR A 206 -18.59 -1.26 -7.94
CA THR A 206 -20.01 -1.40 -7.68
C THR A 206 -20.75 -0.66 -8.79
N SER A 207 -21.44 -1.45 -9.61
CA SER A 207 -22.30 -1.05 -10.72
C SER A 207 -21.59 -0.39 -11.92
N PRO A 208 -21.93 -0.77 -13.18
CA PRO A 208 -21.55 0.03 -14.33
C PRO A 208 -22.11 1.44 -14.15
N ILE A 209 -21.23 2.46 -14.24
CA ILE A 209 -21.57 3.89 -14.22
C ILE A 209 -22.95 4.08 -14.84
N SER A 210 -23.93 4.48 -14.03
CA SER A 210 -25.32 4.52 -14.49
C SER A 210 -25.39 5.43 -15.73
N LEU A 211 -26.26 5.10 -16.70
CA LEU A 211 -26.42 5.93 -17.90
C LEU A 211 -26.67 7.39 -17.51
N TRP A 212 -27.34 7.63 -16.39
CA TRP A 212 -27.54 8.94 -15.78
C TRP A 212 -26.27 9.62 -15.29
N GLN A 213 -25.33 8.93 -14.65
CA GLN A 213 -24.02 9.50 -14.27
C GLN A 213 -23.19 9.87 -15.51
N ARG A 214 -23.24 9.03 -16.56
CA ARG A 214 -22.63 9.36 -17.87
C ARG A 214 -23.31 10.58 -18.49
N ILE A 215 -24.65 10.63 -18.48
CA ILE A 215 -25.48 11.73 -18.99
C ILE A 215 -25.37 13.01 -18.14
N ALA A 216 -25.01 12.92 -16.87
CA ALA A 216 -24.77 14.07 -16.00
C ALA A 216 -23.34 14.63 -16.13
N GLY A 217 -22.45 13.93 -16.86
CA GLY A 217 -21.06 14.35 -16.99
C GLY A 217 -20.35 14.43 -15.64
N LEU A 218 -20.77 13.60 -14.68
CA LEU A 218 -20.14 13.52 -13.37
C LEU A 218 -18.72 12.99 -13.59
N PRO A 219 -17.69 13.79 -13.26
CA PRO A 219 -16.32 13.40 -13.55
C PRO A 219 -15.86 12.23 -12.66
N TYR A 220 -16.59 11.90 -11.58
CA TYR A 220 -16.17 10.89 -10.62
C TYR A 220 -17.34 10.06 -10.06
N ASN A 221 -17.08 8.77 -9.86
CA ASN A 221 -17.93 7.90 -9.07
C ASN A 221 -17.65 8.23 -7.60
N THR A 222 -18.37 9.19 -7.04
CA THR A 222 -18.44 9.44 -5.58
C THR A 222 -19.07 8.20 -4.96
N LYS A 223 -18.23 7.27 -4.53
CA LYS A 223 -18.73 6.07 -3.86
C LYS A 223 -19.11 6.48 -2.44
N SER A 224 -20.17 5.89 -1.91
CA SER A 224 -20.40 5.96 -0.46
C SER A 224 -19.14 5.47 0.25
N LEU A 225 -18.80 6.11 1.36
CA LEU A 225 -17.76 5.60 2.24
C LEU A 225 -18.13 4.18 2.70
N PRO A 226 -17.15 3.29 2.88
CA PRO A 226 -17.42 1.95 3.38
C PRO A 226 -18.05 2.01 4.76
N GLU A 227 -19.06 1.17 5.01
CA GLU A 227 -19.69 1.10 6.34
C GLU A 227 -18.77 0.34 7.32
N GLU A 228 -17.94 -0.56 6.79
CA GLU A 228 -16.98 -1.36 7.55
C GLU A 228 -15.73 -0.58 8.00
N GLY A 229 -15.66 0.73 7.77
CA GLY A 229 -14.52 1.58 8.10
C GLY A 229 -13.38 1.57 7.08
N LEU A 230 -12.25 2.20 7.42
CA LEU A 230 -11.08 2.40 6.56
C LEU A 230 -10.08 1.24 6.70
N ILE A 231 -9.63 0.69 5.57
CA ILE A 231 -8.58 -0.32 5.56
C ILE A 231 -7.59 0.00 4.43
N HIS A 232 -6.35 0.26 4.79
CA HIS A 232 -5.21 0.27 3.88
C HIS A 232 -4.43 -1.04 4.00
N HIS A 233 -3.94 -1.54 2.87
CA HIS A 233 -3.11 -2.73 2.79
C HIS A 233 -1.94 -2.46 1.85
N THR A 234 -0.73 -2.48 2.40
CA THR A 234 0.53 -2.43 1.64
C THR A 234 1.20 -3.78 1.73
N ARG A 235 1.67 -4.29 0.58
CA ARG A 235 2.40 -5.55 0.47
C ARG A 235 3.74 -5.35 -0.20
N GLN A 236 4.80 -5.84 0.44
CA GLN A 236 6.16 -5.89 -0.09
C GLN A 236 6.68 -7.33 -0.08
N ARG A 237 7.25 -7.79 -1.21
CA ARG A 237 7.98 -9.06 -1.27
C ARG A 237 9.48 -8.79 -1.16
N VAL A 238 10.14 -9.55 -0.31
CA VAL A 238 11.59 -9.55 -0.14
C VAL A 238 12.11 -10.95 -0.45
N ARG A 239 13.12 -11.06 -1.31
CA ARG A 239 13.91 -12.29 -1.48
C ARG A 239 15.31 -12.06 -0.92
N PHE A 240 15.84 -13.09 -0.29
CA PHE A 240 17.14 -13.05 0.37
C PHE A 240 18.21 -13.67 -0.56
N ASP A 241 18.32 -13.20 -1.79
CA ASP A 241 19.22 -13.73 -2.83
C ASP A 241 20.60 -13.05 -2.84
N TRP A 242 21.21 -12.95 -1.65
CA TRP A 242 22.61 -12.54 -1.55
C TRP A 242 23.51 -13.60 -2.17
N GLU A 243 24.03 -13.32 -3.36
CA GLU A 243 24.86 -14.25 -4.13
C GLU A 243 26.29 -13.72 -4.30
N ARG A 244 27.26 -14.63 -4.38
CA ARG A 244 28.66 -14.29 -4.68
C ARG A 244 28.98 -14.57 -6.14
N PHE A 245 29.59 -13.60 -6.81
CA PHE A 245 30.12 -13.72 -8.17
C PHE A 245 31.63 -13.55 -8.19
N GLU A 246 32.30 -13.98 -9.27
CA GLU A 246 33.76 -13.92 -9.41
C GLU A 246 34.32 -12.50 -9.24
N ASN A 247 33.57 -11.47 -9.67
CA ASN A 247 33.97 -10.06 -9.62
C ASN A 247 33.03 -9.19 -8.78
N GLY A 248 32.19 -9.76 -7.91
CA GLY A 248 31.20 -8.99 -7.18
C GLY A 248 30.23 -9.83 -6.37
N HIS A 249 29.11 -9.24 -6.03
CA HIS A 249 28.03 -9.90 -5.32
C HIS A 249 26.67 -9.33 -5.69
N GLY A 250 25.63 -10.14 -5.55
CA GLY A 250 24.23 -9.76 -5.63
C GLY A 250 23.71 -9.37 -4.25
N GLY A 251 22.76 -8.44 -4.25
CA GLY A 251 21.97 -8.08 -3.07
C GLY A 251 20.58 -8.74 -3.13
N PRO A 252 19.71 -8.43 -2.15
CA PRO A 252 18.37 -8.95 -2.09
C PRO A 252 17.51 -8.39 -3.23
N SER A 253 16.61 -9.19 -3.77
CA SER A 253 15.68 -8.83 -4.83
C SER A 253 14.31 -8.56 -4.28
N MET A 254 13.68 -7.57 -4.90
CA MET A 254 12.48 -6.94 -4.37
C MET A 254 11.50 -6.75 -5.50
N SER A 255 10.23 -7.06 -5.26
CA SER A 255 9.18 -6.62 -6.17
C SER A 255 8.77 -5.19 -5.85
N TYR A 256 8.15 -4.51 -6.80
CA TYR A 256 7.43 -3.28 -6.49
C TYR A 256 6.41 -3.54 -5.37
N ALA A 257 6.35 -2.62 -4.42
CA ALA A 257 5.32 -2.66 -3.41
C ALA A 257 3.96 -2.47 -4.07
N THR A 258 2.98 -3.21 -3.57
CA THR A 258 1.60 -3.12 -4.03
C THR A 258 0.75 -2.55 -2.91
N HIS A 259 -0.22 -1.72 -3.26
CA HIS A 259 -1.08 -1.05 -2.30
C HIS A 259 -2.55 -1.17 -2.73
N ALA A 260 -3.42 -1.38 -1.75
CA ALA A 260 -4.86 -1.35 -1.92
C ALA A 260 -5.53 -0.66 -0.72
N THR A 261 -6.64 0.02 -0.98
CA THR A 261 -7.51 0.61 0.04
C THR A 261 -8.96 0.37 -0.32
N ASN A 262 -9.84 0.23 0.67
CA ASN A 262 -11.27 0.04 0.43
C ASN A 262 -12.03 1.33 0.07
N THR A 263 -11.38 2.50 0.17
CA THR A 263 -11.95 3.79 -0.23
C THR A 263 -10.92 4.69 -0.90
N HIS A 264 -11.38 5.55 -1.80
CA HIS A 264 -10.56 6.60 -2.42
C HIS A 264 -11.06 7.99 -2.05
N GLU A 265 -11.96 8.12 -1.07
CA GLU A 265 -12.54 9.42 -0.70
C GLU A 265 -11.55 10.34 0.05
N TYR A 266 -10.46 9.78 0.60
CA TYR A 266 -9.38 10.53 1.27
C TYR A 266 -8.05 10.37 0.53
N SER A 267 -7.26 11.44 0.53
CA SER A 267 -5.92 11.53 -0.05
C SER A 267 -4.87 11.11 0.95
N TYR A 268 -3.83 10.44 0.46
CA TYR A 268 -2.68 10.03 1.27
C TYR A 268 -1.45 9.88 0.38
N ASP A 269 -0.28 9.97 1.01
CA ASP A 269 0.99 9.66 0.41
C ASP A 269 1.54 8.39 1.04
N LEU A 270 1.93 7.43 0.20
CA LEU A 270 2.59 6.20 0.61
C LEU A 270 4.06 6.29 0.22
N ASN A 271 4.94 6.31 1.23
CA ASN A 271 6.38 6.25 1.02
C ASN A 271 6.89 4.89 1.48
N ILE A 272 7.64 4.24 0.60
CA ILE A 272 8.28 2.96 0.89
C ILE A 272 9.75 3.13 0.54
N LYS A 273 10.60 2.98 1.54
CA LYS A 273 12.04 3.04 1.39
C LYS A 273 12.64 1.74 1.84
N ILE A 274 13.61 1.26 1.08
CA ILE A 274 14.31 0.03 1.37
C ILE A 274 15.79 0.29 1.27
N SER A 275 16.50 0.03 2.37
CA SER A 275 17.93 0.29 2.50
C SER A 275 18.65 -1.03 2.78
N GLU A 276 19.66 -1.34 1.97
CA GLU A 276 20.52 -2.50 2.17
C GLU A 276 21.81 -2.07 2.86
N TYR A 277 22.21 -2.84 3.86
CA TYR A 277 23.48 -2.66 4.56
C TYR A 277 24.20 -4.00 4.59
N LYS A 278 25.52 -3.95 4.40
CA LYS A 278 26.34 -5.13 4.56
C LYS A 278 27.56 -4.75 5.37
N SER A 279 27.69 -5.35 6.56
CA SER A 279 28.82 -5.01 7.42
C SER A 279 30.05 -5.83 6.99
N HIS A 280 30.87 -5.24 6.11
CA HIS A 280 32.32 -5.51 6.14
C HIS A 280 33.07 -4.53 7.06
N ARG A 281 32.42 -3.41 7.40
CA ARG A 281 32.91 -2.32 8.25
C ARG A 281 31.71 -1.74 9.00
N ASP A 282 31.93 -1.12 10.16
CA ASP A 282 30.94 -0.40 10.96
C ASP A 282 30.45 0.88 10.24
N SER A 283 29.86 0.70 9.07
CA SER A 283 29.29 1.74 8.24
C SER A 283 27.81 1.82 8.54
N ASP A 284 27.37 2.92 9.16
CA ASP A 284 25.96 3.27 9.31
C ASP A 284 25.32 3.70 7.98
N SER A 285 26.10 3.76 6.89
CA SER A 285 25.62 4.11 5.56
C SER A 285 25.20 2.86 4.78
N PRO A 286 24.02 2.89 4.12
CA PRO A 286 23.56 1.80 3.27
C PRO A 286 24.45 1.64 2.03
N GLU A 287 24.62 0.41 1.56
CA GLU A 287 25.32 0.10 0.30
C GLU A 287 24.43 0.41 -0.90
N SER A 288 23.13 0.15 -0.78
CA SER A 288 22.13 0.43 -1.80
C SER A 288 20.85 0.92 -1.15
N THR A 289 20.09 1.75 -1.87
CA THR A 289 18.78 2.25 -1.41
C THR A 289 17.83 2.31 -2.59
N PHE A 290 16.64 1.77 -2.38
CA PHE A 290 15.51 1.85 -3.29
C PHE A 290 14.38 2.60 -2.61
N THR A 291 13.90 3.67 -3.23
CA THR A 291 12.77 4.47 -2.71
C THR A 291 11.65 4.48 -3.73
N GLN A 292 10.45 4.17 -3.27
CA GLN A 292 9.21 4.24 -4.01
C GLN A 292 8.24 5.17 -3.25
N SER A 293 7.86 6.27 -3.90
CA SER A 293 6.80 7.15 -3.41
C SER A 293 5.59 7.04 -4.33
N GLN A 294 4.41 6.85 -3.74
CA GLN A 294 3.13 6.84 -4.43
C GLN A 294 2.24 7.92 -3.81
N GLU A 295 1.97 8.99 -4.55
CA GLU A 295 0.92 9.95 -4.18
C GLU A 295 -0.43 9.36 -4.60
N LEU A 296 -1.29 9.11 -3.62
CA LEU A 296 -2.63 8.58 -3.81
C LEU A 296 -3.62 9.67 -3.40
N SER A 297 -3.61 10.76 -4.17
CA SER A 297 -4.43 11.94 -3.89
C SER A 297 -5.71 11.99 -4.71
N ARG A 298 -6.78 12.43 -4.06
CA ARG A 298 -7.97 12.97 -4.73
C ARG A 298 -7.98 14.47 -4.52
N ARG A 299 -7.75 15.19 -5.60
CA ARG A 299 -7.82 16.66 -5.61
C ARG A 299 -9.17 17.09 -6.14
N TRP A 300 -9.91 17.86 -5.33
CA TRP A 300 -11.14 18.52 -5.77
C TRP A 300 -10.97 20.03 -5.66
N MET A 301 -11.22 20.76 -6.76
CA MET A 301 -10.99 22.22 -6.86
C MET A 301 -9.59 22.68 -6.37
N GLY A 302 -8.56 21.86 -6.61
CA GLY A 302 -7.19 22.18 -6.20
C GLY A 302 -6.89 22.01 -4.70
N LYS A 303 -7.86 21.58 -3.88
CA LYS A 303 -7.63 21.19 -2.49
C LYS A 303 -7.40 19.69 -2.40
N ILE A 304 -6.35 19.31 -1.67
CA ILE A 304 -6.09 17.94 -1.22
C ILE A 304 -7.02 17.69 -0.03
N TRP A 305 -7.77 16.60 -0.08
CA TRP A 305 -8.77 16.21 0.91
C TRP A 305 -8.46 14.84 1.48
#